data_AF-A0A8D5JL05-F1
#
_entry.id   AF-A0A8D5JL05-F1
#
_cell.length_a   1.000
_cell.length_b   1.000
_cell.length_c   1.000
_cell.angle_alpha   90.00
_cell.angle_beta   90.00
_cell.angle_gamma   90.00
#
_symmetry.space_group_name_H-M   'P 1'
#
loop_
_entity.id
_entity.type
_entity.pdbx_description
1 polymer ?
#
loop_
_entity_poly.entity_id
_entity_poly.type
_entity_poly.pdbx_seq_one_letter_code
_entity_poly.pdbx_strand_id
1 'polypeptide(L)'
;MASFRRFLSLTFSEKLVFCQAFLLVLRFRRALKHRPFDDLLRETLARAEKRLARSGPSVLSAGRISWLISKAATAVIESRCLPQALAGHIIFAEYGYRTCFHIGVRKGGDKLEAHAWLTLDEKVILGDLPDLELFEELPVLGGEG
;
A
#
# COMPACT_ATOMS: atom_id res chain seq x y z
N MET A 1 0.37 -13.84 -25.10
CA MET A 1 1.15 -12.63 -25.46
C MET A 1 0.29 -11.36 -25.37
N ALA A 2 -0.10 -10.90 -24.18
CA ALA A 2 -1.05 -9.77 -24.02
C ALA A 2 -0.66 -8.74 -22.94
N SER A 3 0.60 -8.74 -22.49
CA SER A 3 1.02 -7.91 -21.33
C SER A 3 1.79 -6.62 -21.68
N PHE A 4 2.35 -6.50 -22.89
CA PHE A 4 3.21 -5.36 -23.25
C PHE A 4 2.46 -4.16 -23.88
N ARG A 5 1.36 -4.39 -24.60
CA ARG A 5 0.61 -3.31 -25.28
C ARG A 5 -0.07 -2.33 -24.30
N ARG A 6 -0.45 -2.78 -23.09
CA ARG A 6 -1.08 -1.91 -22.07
C ARG A 6 -0.10 -1.05 -21.28
N PHE A 7 1.20 -1.37 -21.31
CA PHE A 7 2.22 -0.54 -20.65
C PHE A 7 2.59 0.69 -21.49
N LEU A 8 2.50 0.55 -22.83
CA LEU A 8 2.69 1.65 -23.78
C LEU A 8 1.50 2.62 -23.82
N SER A 9 0.29 2.18 -23.44
CA SER A 9 -0.90 3.04 -23.34
C SER A 9 -1.01 3.80 -22.01
N LEU A 10 -0.01 3.69 -21.12
CA LEU A 10 -0.01 4.44 -19.87
C LEU A 10 0.30 5.91 -20.14
N THR A 11 -0.57 6.79 -19.64
CA THR A 11 -0.31 8.22 -19.56
C THR A 11 0.93 8.50 -18.72
N PHE A 12 1.53 9.68 -18.87
CA PHE A 12 2.72 10.06 -18.10
C PHE A 12 2.48 9.95 -16.58
N SER A 13 1.31 10.37 -16.12
CA SER A 13 0.89 10.28 -14.72
C SER A 13 0.85 8.84 -14.21
N GLU A 14 0.33 7.88 -15.00
CA GLU A 14 0.28 6.47 -14.60
C GLU A 14 1.68 5.84 -14.54
N LYS A 15 2.57 6.19 -15.46
CA LYS A 15 3.98 5.76 -15.41
C LYS A 15 4.67 6.30 -14.17
N LEU A 16 4.38 7.55 -13.79
CA LEU A 16 4.91 8.16 -12.58
C LEU A 16 4.43 7.39 -11.33
N VAL A 17 3.13 7.10 -11.21
CA VAL A 17 2.59 6.29 -10.10
C VAL A 17 3.24 4.91 -10.05
N PHE A 18 3.38 4.24 -11.19
CA PHE A 18 4.00 2.91 -11.25
C PHE A 18 5.46 2.94 -10.78
N CYS A 19 6.27 3.87 -11.32
CA CYS A 19 7.68 4.02 -10.94
C CYS A 19 7.81 4.39 -9.46
N GLN A 20 6.97 5.31 -8.98
CA GLN A 20 6.95 5.72 -7.59
C GLN A 20 6.56 4.56 -6.66
N ALA A 21 5.53 3.80 -7.00
CA ALA A 21 5.12 2.61 -6.27
C ALA A 21 6.26 1.59 -6.22
N PHE A 22 6.89 1.29 -7.35
CA PHE A 22 8.02 0.37 -7.41
C PHE A 22 9.17 0.80 -6.50
N LEU A 23 9.56 2.09 -6.57
CA LEU A 23 10.65 2.63 -5.75
C LEU A 23 10.30 2.64 -4.26
N LEU A 24 9.07 3.01 -3.89
CA LEU A 24 8.64 3.02 -2.49
C LEU A 24 8.53 1.61 -1.92
N VAL A 25 7.96 0.66 -2.65
CA VAL A 25 7.89 -0.75 -2.23
C VAL A 25 9.30 -1.31 -2.03
N LEU A 26 10.22 -1.05 -2.96
CA LEU A 26 11.62 -1.48 -2.84
C LEU A 26 12.30 -0.82 -1.63
N ARG A 27 12.05 0.48 -1.40
CA ARG A 27 12.58 1.21 -0.25
C ARG A 27 12.06 0.63 1.07
N PHE A 28 10.75 0.42 1.22
CA PHE A 28 10.17 -0.15 2.42
C PHE A 28 10.65 -1.59 2.65
N ARG A 29 10.75 -2.39 1.59
CA ARG A 29 11.30 -3.75 1.69
C ARG A 29 12.73 -3.75 2.25
N ARG A 30 13.57 -2.82 1.81
CA ARG A 30 14.93 -2.64 2.35
C ARG A 30 14.91 -2.10 3.78
N ALA A 31 14.09 -1.09 4.05
CA ALA A 31 14.00 -0.48 5.37
C ALA A 31 13.52 -1.46 6.44
N LEU A 32 12.54 -2.31 6.15
CA LEU A 32 12.02 -3.34 7.05
C LEU A 32 13.06 -4.41 7.43
N LYS A 33 14.17 -4.54 6.68
CA LYS A 33 15.28 -5.43 7.06
C LYS A 33 16.21 -4.82 8.10
N HIS A 34 16.17 -3.49 8.28
CA HIS A 34 17.18 -2.75 9.05
C HIS A 34 16.59 -1.81 10.10
N ARG A 35 15.28 -1.55 10.06
CA ARG A 35 14.59 -0.63 10.97
C ARG A 35 13.37 -1.31 11.58
N PRO A 36 13.01 -0.95 12.82
CA PRO A 36 11.79 -1.43 13.45
C PRO A 36 10.57 -0.97 12.65
N PHE A 37 9.54 -1.80 12.67
CA PHE A 37 8.30 -1.55 11.92
C PHE A 37 7.59 -0.27 12.41
N ASP A 38 7.54 -0.04 13.72
CA ASP A 38 6.81 1.09 14.32
C ASP A 38 7.34 2.45 13.84
N ASP A 39 8.66 2.60 13.74
CA ASP A 39 9.29 3.82 13.20
C ASP A 39 8.84 4.08 11.76
N LEU A 40 8.89 3.03 10.92
CA LEU A 40 8.51 3.13 9.52
C LEU A 40 7.03 3.43 9.36
N LEU A 41 6.18 2.84 10.20
CA LEU A 41 4.76 3.11 10.23
C LEU A 41 4.49 4.57 10.60
N ARG A 42 5.06 5.05 11.72
CA ARG A 42 4.90 6.46 12.17
C ARG A 42 5.36 7.46 11.11
N GLU A 43 6.53 7.24 10.51
CA GLU A 43 7.04 8.06 9.40
C GLU A 43 6.09 8.04 8.19
N THR A 44 5.52 6.88 7.88
CA THR A 44 4.60 6.69 6.74
C THR A 44 3.29 7.44 6.98
N LEU A 45 2.68 7.30 8.16
CA LEU A 45 1.45 8.00 8.55
C LEU A 45 1.66 9.52 8.51
N ALA A 46 2.73 10.03 9.13
CA ALA A 46 3.04 11.46 9.12
C ALA A 46 3.28 12.00 7.70
N ARG A 47 3.96 11.22 6.85
CA ARG A 47 4.20 11.58 5.46
C ARG A 47 2.92 11.56 4.62
N ALA A 48 2.03 10.62 4.87
CA ALA A 48 0.74 10.54 4.20
C ALA A 48 -0.13 11.75 4.56
N GLU A 49 -0.29 12.08 5.85
CA GLU A 49 -1.03 13.28 6.27
C GLU A 49 -0.49 14.57 5.63
N LYS A 50 0.84 14.75 5.62
CA LYS A 50 1.46 15.93 4.97
C LYS A 50 1.24 15.96 3.45
N ARG A 51 1.09 14.82 2.80
CA ARG A 51 0.80 14.74 1.35
C ARG A 51 -0.67 15.01 1.08
N LEU A 52 -1.55 14.44 1.90
CA LEU A 52 -2.97 14.66 1.84
C LEU A 52 -3.33 16.14 2.06
N ALA A 53 -2.69 16.81 3.01
CA ALA A 53 -2.89 18.25 3.23
C ALA A 53 -2.45 19.14 2.06
N ARG A 54 -1.64 18.62 1.12
CA ARG A 54 -1.12 19.35 -0.04
C ARG A 54 -1.70 18.85 -1.36
N SER A 55 -2.52 17.80 -1.34
CA SER A 55 -3.06 17.22 -2.56
C SER A 55 -4.27 18.02 -3.03
N GLY A 56 -4.42 18.07 -4.35
CA GLY A 56 -5.59 18.65 -5.02
C GLY A 56 -6.50 17.55 -5.57
N PRO A 57 -7.48 17.92 -6.41
CA PRO A 57 -8.36 16.97 -7.08
C PRO A 57 -7.55 15.90 -7.84
N SER A 58 -7.88 14.63 -7.61
CA SER A 58 -7.17 13.54 -8.28
C SER A 58 -7.48 13.48 -9.77
N VAL A 59 -6.43 13.35 -10.58
CA VAL A 59 -6.53 13.04 -12.02
C VAL A 59 -6.70 11.55 -12.31
N LEU A 60 -6.44 10.67 -11.32
CA LEU A 60 -6.55 9.21 -11.45
C LEU A 60 -7.52 8.66 -10.41
N SER A 61 -8.38 7.71 -10.80
CA SER A 61 -9.26 7.06 -9.83
C SER A 61 -8.49 6.19 -8.83
N ALA A 62 -9.01 6.05 -7.60
CA ALA A 62 -8.42 5.19 -6.58
C ALA A 62 -8.20 3.75 -7.06
N GLY A 63 -9.16 3.17 -7.79
CA GLY A 63 -9.01 1.83 -8.37
C GLY A 63 -7.88 1.73 -9.40
N ARG A 64 -7.64 2.80 -10.18
CA ARG A 64 -6.53 2.82 -11.14
C ARG A 64 -5.17 2.90 -10.44
N ILE A 65 -5.07 3.73 -9.41
CA ILE A 65 -3.90 3.83 -8.55
C ILE A 65 -3.62 2.48 -7.88
N SER A 66 -4.64 1.83 -7.30
CA SER A 66 -4.53 0.50 -6.71
C SER A 66 -3.96 -0.53 -7.67
N TRP A 67 -4.48 -0.57 -8.90
CA TRP A 67 -3.99 -1.48 -9.94
C TRP A 67 -2.51 -1.21 -10.27
N LEU A 68 -2.11 0.05 -10.40
CA LEU A 68 -0.71 0.43 -10.69
C LEU A 68 0.22 0.03 -9.54
N ILE A 69 -0.18 0.27 -8.29
CA ILE A 69 0.59 -0.11 -7.10
C ILE A 69 0.73 -1.63 -7.02
N SER A 70 -0.37 -2.36 -7.18
CA SER A 70 -0.37 -3.83 -7.15
C SER A 70 0.52 -4.40 -8.25
N LYS A 71 0.46 -3.84 -9.47
CA LYS A 71 1.34 -4.25 -10.56
C LYS A 71 2.81 -3.92 -10.27
N ALA A 72 3.11 -2.74 -9.75
CA ALA A 72 4.48 -2.36 -9.40
C ALA A 72 5.07 -3.26 -8.30
N ALA A 73 4.27 -3.60 -7.28
CA ALA A 73 4.67 -4.51 -6.22
C ALA A 73 5.02 -5.90 -6.76
N THR A 74 4.34 -6.39 -7.81
CA THR A 74 4.65 -7.70 -8.40
C THR A 74 6.06 -7.83 -8.97
N ALA A 75 6.72 -6.70 -9.28
CA ALA A 75 8.11 -6.67 -9.74
C ALA A 75 9.14 -6.82 -8.61
N VAL A 76 8.71 -6.74 -7.35
CA VAL A 76 9.58 -6.92 -6.17
C VAL A 76 9.51 -8.38 -5.72
N ILE A 77 10.63 -9.03 -5.42
CA ILE A 77 10.67 -10.46 -5.01
C ILE A 77 10.30 -10.59 -3.52
N GLU A 78 9.63 -11.71 -3.15
CA GLU A 78 9.15 -12.06 -1.78
C GLU A 78 8.08 -11.14 -1.16
N SER A 79 7.57 -11.51 0.04
CA SER A 79 6.43 -10.88 0.76
C SER A 79 6.29 -9.36 0.52
N ARG A 80 5.18 -9.01 -0.13
CA ARG A 80 4.94 -7.67 -0.70
C ARG A 80 3.88 -6.90 0.06
N CYS A 81 3.01 -7.57 0.80
CA CYS A 81 1.77 -7.00 1.35
C CYS A 81 2.07 -5.76 2.20
N LEU A 82 3.00 -5.89 3.16
CA LEU A 82 3.36 -4.80 4.06
C LEU A 82 4.08 -3.63 3.35
N PRO A 83 5.18 -3.85 2.59
CA PRO A 83 5.77 -2.77 1.77
C PRO A 83 4.79 -2.12 0.79
N GLN A 84 3.87 -2.89 0.21
CA GLN A 84 2.84 -2.44 -0.71
C GLN A 84 1.81 -1.54 -0.02
N ALA A 85 1.32 -1.93 1.16
CA ALA A 85 0.38 -1.12 1.94
C ALA A 85 1.03 0.21 2.37
N LEU A 86 2.28 0.19 2.85
CA LEU A 86 3.01 1.41 3.26
C LEU A 86 3.21 2.37 2.07
N ALA A 87 3.65 1.82 0.92
CA ALA A 87 3.80 2.60 -0.31
C ALA A 87 2.45 3.15 -0.79
N GLY A 88 1.41 2.33 -0.75
CA GLY A 88 0.07 2.70 -1.17
C GLY A 88 -0.50 3.84 -0.35
N HIS A 89 -0.36 3.79 0.98
CA HIS A 89 -0.88 4.82 1.88
C HIS A 89 -0.30 6.21 1.55
N ILE A 90 1.00 6.28 1.26
CA ILE A 90 1.69 7.51 0.83
C ILE A 90 1.22 7.99 -0.56
N ILE A 91 0.99 7.08 -1.50
CA ILE A 91 0.60 7.41 -2.87
C ILE A 91 -0.87 7.85 -2.90
N PHE A 92 -1.78 7.12 -2.27
CA PHE A 92 -3.18 7.51 -2.18
C PHE A 92 -3.34 8.91 -1.60
N ALA A 93 -2.61 9.21 -0.52
CA ALA A 93 -2.62 10.55 0.08
C ALA A 93 -2.16 11.66 -0.88
N GLU A 94 -1.13 11.41 -1.69
CA GLU A 94 -0.65 12.35 -2.70
C GLU A 94 -1.68 12.63 -3.81
N TYR A 95 -2.55 11.66 -4.07
CA TYR A 95 -3.66 11.78 -5.01
C TYR A 95 -4.98 12.16 -4.31
N GLY A 96 -4.95 12.64 -3.07
CA GLY A 96 -6.15 13.15 -2.38
C GLY A 96 -7.06 12.08 -1.77
N TYR A 97 -6.62 10.82 -1.75
CA TYR A 97 -7.37 9.72 -1.13
C TYR A 97 -6.87 9.47 0.29
N ARG A 98 -7.74 9.73 1.28
CA ARG A 98 -7.51 9.36 2.68
C ARG A 98 -7.79 7.87 2.84
N THR A 99 -6.73 7.08 3.04
CA THR A 99 -6.87 5.64 3.27
C THR A 99 -6.63 5.30 4.74
N CYS A 100 -7.30 4.28 5.26
CA CYS A 100 -6.96 3.69 6.56
C CYS A 100 -6.00 2.52 6.32
N PHE A 101 -4.99 2.41 7.18
CA PHE A 101 -3.96 1.39 7.10
C PHE A 101 -4.24 0.30 8.14
N HIS A 102 -4.31 -0.95 7.68
CA HIS A 102 -4.69 -2.09 8.51
C HIS A 102 -3.61 -3.18 8.45
N ILE A 103 -3.40 -3.84 9.58
CA ILE A 103 -2.58 -5.06 9.68
C ILE A 103 -3.38 -6.09 10.46
N GLY A 104 -3.44 -7.30 9.93
CA GLY A 104 -4.06 -8.42 10.61
C GLY A 104 -3.17 -9.63 10.62
N VAL A 105 -3.44 -10.53 11.56
CA VAL A 105 -2.79 -11.83 11.65
C VAL A 105 -3.84 -12.93 11.70
N ARG A 106 -3.50 -14.09 11.14
CA ARG A 106 -4.31 -15.29 11.28
C ARG A 106 -3.42 -16.48 11.62
N LYS A 107 -4.00 -17.49 12.26
CA LYS A 107 -3.33 -18.78 12.47
C LYS A 107 -3.62 -19.68 11.26
N GLY A 108 -2.62 -19.88 10.42
CA GLY A 108 -2.67 -20.80 9.27
C GLY A 108 -1.95 -22.10 9.63
N GLY A 109 -2.68 -23.08 10.17
CA GLY A 109 -2.08 -24.32 10.68
C GLY A 109 -1.05 -24.03 11.79
N ASP A 110 0.19 -24.51 11.61
CA ASP A 110 1.30 -24.31 12.56
C ASP A 110 2.03 -22.95 12.41
N LYS A 111 1.57 -22.07 11.53
CA LYS A 111 2.25 -20.78 11.27
C LYS A 111 1.32 -19.59 11.47
N LEU A 112 1.89 -18.51 12.01
CA LEU A 112 1.25 -17.21 12.02
C LEU A 112 1.43 -16.56 10.65
N GLU A 113 0.32 -16.18 10.01
CA GLU A 113 0.34 -15.43 8.76
C GLU A 113 -0.07 -13.98 9.03
N ALA A 114 0.74 -13.04 8.57
CA ALA A 114 0.47 -11.61 8.69
C ALA A 114 0.13 -11.02 7.32
N HIS A 115 -0.85 -10.12 7.30
CA HIS A 115 -1.28 -9.42 6.10
C HIS A 115 -1.54 -7.94 6.37
N ALA A 116 -1.40 -7.13 5.33
CA ALA A 116 -1.61 -5.69 5.41
C ALA A 116 -2.43 -5.21 4.21
N TRP A 117 -3.42 -4.38 4.47
CA TRP A 117 -4.32 -3.84 3.46
C TRP A 117 -4.65 -2.38 3.75
N LEU A 118 -5.22 -1.70 2.74
CA LEU A 118 -5.74 -0.34 2.87
C LEU A 118 -7.22 -0.33 2.58
N THR A 119 -7.96 0.48 3.33
CA THR A 119 -9.34 0.81 3.02
C THR A 119 -9.48 2.27 2.62
N LEU A 120 -10.49 2.56 1.80
CA LEU A 120 -10.96 3.90 1.46
C LEU A 120 -12.48 3.88 1.67
N ASP A 121 -12.99 4.74 2.57
CA ASP A 121 -14.39 4.74 2.97
C ASP A 121 -14.90 3.33 3.34
N GLU A 122 -14.18 2.65 4.25
CA GLU A 122 -14.44 1.27 4.73
C GLU A 122 -14.30 0.15 3.66
N LYS A 123 -13.99 0.50 2.40
CA LYS A 123 -13.82 -0.49 1.33
C LYS A 123 -12.35 -0.81 1.11
N VAL A 124 -12.00 -2.09 1.09
CA VAL A 124 -10.65 -2.53 0.77
C VAL A 124 -10.29 -2.08 -0.64
N ILE A 125 -9.27 -1.23 -0.74
CA ILE A 125 -8.81 -0.67 -2.01
C ILE A 125 -7.48 -1.25 -2.45
N LEU A 126 -6.68 -1.79 -1.54
CA LEU A 126 -5.37 -2.37 -1.83
C LEU A 126 -5.04 -3.50 -0.86
N GLY A 127 -4.52 -4.61 -1.38
CA GLY A 127 -4.20 -5.78 -0.55
C GLY A 127 -5.43 -6.65 -0.25
N ASP A 128 -6.41 -6.69 -1.16
CA ASP A 128 -7.57 -7.56 -1.02
C ASP A 128 -7.18 -9.04 -1.10
N LEU A 129 -7.79 -9.87 -0.24
CA LEU A 129 -7.63 -11.32 -0.18
C LEU A 129 -9.01 -11.99 -0.01
N PRO A 130 -9.25 -13.17 -0.62
CA PRO A 130 -10.53 -13.86 -0.52
C PRO A 130 -10.97 -14.19 0.92
N ASP A 131 -10.00 -14.36 1.81
CA ASP A 131 -10.17 -14.75 3.21
C ASP A 131 -9.74 -13.65 4.19
N LEU A 132 -9.83 -12.38 3.76
CA LEU A 132 -9.44 -11.23 4.59
C LEU A 132 -10.20 -11.17 5.91
N GLU A 133 -11.45 -11.63 5.94
CA GLU A 133 -12.30 -11.71 7.14
C GLU A 133 -11.75 -12.64 8.23
N LEU A 134 -10.83 -13.56 7.87
CA LEU A 134 -10.20 -14.48 8.84
C LEU A 134 -8.99 -13.85 9.55
N PHE A 135 -8.57 -12.65 9.16
CA PHE A 135 -7.48 -11.94 9.81
C PHE A 135 -8.00 -11.13 10.98
N GLU A 136 -7.45 -11.40 12.17
CA GLU A 136 -7.68 -10.58 13.35
C GLU A 136 -6.84 -9.32 13.22
N GLU A 137 -7.53 -8.17 13.08
CA GLU A 137 -6.86 -6.87 12.99
C GLU A 137 -6.12 -6.56 14.29
N LEU A 138 -4.83 -6.28 14.16
CA LEU A 138 -4.02 -5.83 15.28
C LEU A 138 -4.33 -4.36 15.55
N PRO A 139 -4.49 -3.95 16.82
CA PRO A 139 -4.55 -2.54 17.15
C PRO A 139 -3.25 -1.89 16.64
N VAL A 140 -3.39 -0.99 15.68
CA VAL A 140 -2.26 -0.28 15.10
C VAL A 140 -1.57 0.45 16.26
N LEU A 141 -0.33 0.05 16.58
CA LEU A 141 0.49 0.61 17.67
C LEU A 141 0.73 2.11 17.41
N GLY A 142 -0.22 2.93 17.84
CA GLY A 142 -0.26 4.36 17.53
C GLY A 142 -1.54 5.09 17.92
N GLY A 143 -2.51 4.43 18.56
CA GLY A 143 -3.68 5.07 19.17
C GLY A 143 -3.81 4.68 20.63
N GLU A 144 -3.06 5.33 21.51
CA GLU A 144 -3.43 5.41 22.93
C GLU A 144 -4.10 6.77 23.16
N GLY A 145 -5.31 6.75 23.71
CA GLY A 145 -5.91 7.87 24.46
C GLY A 145 -6.76 8.84 23.67
#